data_AF-A0AAD7QBX9-F1
#
_entry.id   AF-A0AAD7QBX9-F1
#
_cell.length_a   1.000
_cell.length_b   1.000
_cell.length_c   1.000
_cell.angle_alpha   90.00
_cell.angle_beta   90.00
_cell.angle_gamma   90.00
#
_symmetry.space_group_name_H-M   'P 1'
#
loop_
_entity.id
_entity.type
_entity.pdbx_description
1 polymer ?
#
loop_
_entity_poly.entity_id
_entity_poly.type
_entity_poly.pdbx_seq_one_letter_code
_entity_poly.pdbx_strand_id
1 'polypeptide(L)'
;MRSYELDSLDQFWVANGPLEFPVVAVEIETQLSKHKKDVDEVNSRTGGTDGAEFHGTDLIGNTKHLVNSLPELTERKQVIDKHTNIATVLLGEIKERSLDSYAKKEDDMMVRGSIERSELLGVLRGKGTSFAIIYLISSENINQPEVEAVEAALRKSEVDTSAFQYVKKIKSLNVSLASANSASRSNIVDWAEKLYRQSISSVTAGVKNLLSSDRQLAMTRTVEALIEGKPNPEIDSYLVPLSLVLEQAAAI
;
A
#
# COMPACT_ATOMS: atom_id res chain seq x y z
N MET A 1 -23.95 7.23 -6.64
CA MET A 1 -22.58 6.68 -6.57
C MET A 1 -21.88 7.10 -7.85
N ARG A 2 -20.79 7.88 -7.78
CA ARG A 2 -20.00 8.22 -8.98
C ARG A 2 -18.96 7.11 -9.19
N SER A 3 -18.80 6.64 -10.41
CA SER A 3 -17.80 5.65 -10.80
C SER A 3 -16.72 6.32 -11.65
N TYR A 4 -15.47 5.95 -11.42
CA TYR A 4 -14.31 6.44 -12.18
C TYR A 4 -13.48 5.25 -12.65
N GLU A 5 -13.08 5.26 -13.92
CA GLU A 5 -12.17 4.24 -14.46
C GLU A 5 -10.73 4.70 -14.25
N LEU A 6 -9.90 3.86 -13.63
CA LEU A 6 -8.47 4.13 -13.42
C LEU A 6 -7.70 3.09 -14.22
N ASP A 7 -7.18 3.48 -15.37
CA ASP A 7 -6.47 2.59 -16.28
C ASP A 7 -5.10 3.17 -16.67
N SER A 8 -4.40 2.48 -17.57
CA SER A 8 -3.10 2.90 -18.07
C SER A 8 -3.13 4.12 -18.99
N LEU A 9 -4.32 4.57 -19.44
CA LEU A 9 -4.49 5.77 -20.26
C LEU A 9 -4.59 7.02 -19.40
N ASP A 10 -4.99 6.88 -18.14
CA ASP A 10 -4.95 7.95 -17.15
C ASP A 10 -3.51 8.23 -16.69
N GLN A 11 -2.84 9.13 -17.42
CA GLN A 11 -1.46 9.53 -17.11
C GLN A 11 -1.29 10.08 -15.70
N PHE A 12 -2.30 10.77 -15.17
CA PHE A 12 -2.27 11.27 -13.80
C PHE A 12 -2.21 10.11 -12.80
N TRP A 13 -3.07 9.10 -13.00
CA TRP A 13 -3.10 7.91 -12.16
C TRP A 13 -1.80 7.10 -12.25
N VAL A 14 -1.27 6.88 -13.46
CA VAL A 14 0.00 6.14 -13.65
C VAL A 14 1.16 6.83 -12.93
N ALA A 15 1.24 8.16 -13.01
CA ALA A 15 2.32 8.91 -12.39
C ALA A 15 2.18 9.05 -10.86
N ASN A 16 0.95 9.21 -10.35
CA ASN A 16 0.71 9.61 -8.96
C ASN A 16 0.08 8.52 -8.08
N GLY A 17 -0.50 7.47 -8.68
CA GLY A 17 -1.14 6.37 -7.96
C GLY A 17 -0.25 5.66 -6.93
N PRO A 18 1.05 5.45 -7.20
CA PRO A 18 1.98 4.86 -6.22
C PRO A 18 2.46 5.83 -5.12
N LEU A 19 2.17 7.13 -5.23
CA LEU A 19 2.69 8.15 -4.32
C LEU A 19 1.84 8.29 -3.06
N GLU A 20 2.42 8.87 -2.00
CA GLU A 20 1.69 9.17 -0.78
C GLU A 20 0.64 10.26 -0.99
N PHE A 21 -0.49 10.14 -0.30
CA PHE A 21 -1.63 11.05 -0.43
C PHE A 21 -1.26 12.55 -0.34
N PRO A 22 -0.39 13.02 0.57
CA PRO A 22 0.01 14.43 0.62
C PRO A 22 0.70 14.92 -0.65
N VAL A 23 1.52 14.06 -1.28
CA VAL A 23 2.22 14.38 -2.54
C VAL A 23 1.21 14.50 -3.68
N VAL A 24 0.26 13.57 -3.75
CA VAL A 24 -0.83 13.61 -4.75
C VAL A 24 -1.67 14.88 -4.62
N ALA A 25 -1.99 15.30 -3.39
CA ALA A 25 -2.75 16.54 -3.16
C ALA A 25 -2.02 17.79 -3.70
N VAL A 26 -0.71 17.89 -3.47
CA VAL A 26 0.13 18.98 -3.99
C VAL A 26 0.19 18.96 -5.53
N GLU A 27 0.26 17.77 -6.12
CA GLU A 27 0.27 17.64 -7.58
C GLU A 27 -1.06 18.07 -8.21
N ILE A 28 -2.21 17.73 -7.60
CA ILE A 28 -3.53 18.21 -8.05
C ILE A 28 -3.57 19.75 -8.05
N GLU A 29 -3.11 20.38 -6.96
CA GLU A 29 -3.06 21.85 -6.86
C GLU A 29 -2.12 22.47 -7.90
N THR A 30 -1.00 21.83 -8.17
CA THR A 30 -0.02 22.24 -9.19
C THR A 30 -0.65 22.18 -10.59
N GLN A 31 -1.31 21.08 -10.94
CA GLN A 31 -1.96 20.94 -12.25
C GLN A 31 -3.16 21.88 -12.41
N LEU A 32 -3.94 22.10 -11.35
CA LEU A 32 -5.03 23.07 -11.34
C LEU A 32 -4.52 24.50 -11.55
N SER A 33 -3.43 24.86 -10.88
CA SER A 33 -2.79 26.18 -11.03
C SER A 33 -2.23 26.39 -12.44
N LYS A 34 -1.59 25.36 -13.01
CA LYS A 34 -1.11 25.39 -14.40
C LYS A 34 -2.27 25.54 -15.38
N HIS A 35 -3.32 24.74 -15.24
CA HIS A 35 -4.50 24.83 -16.10
C HIS A 35 -5.15 26.22 -16.07
N LYS A 36 -5.27 26.85 -14.89
CA LYS A 36 -5.78 28.23 -14.78
C LYS A 36 -4.92 29.22 -15.57
N LYS A 37 -3.59 29.14 -15.45
CA LYS A 37 -2.66 29.99 -16.22
C LYS A 37 -2.81 29.78 -17.72
N ASP A 38 -2.89 28.53 -18.17
CA ASP A 38 -3.02 28.20 -19.59
C ASP A 38 -4.37 28.71 -20.16
N VAL A 39 -5.45 28.66 -19.37
CA VAL A 39 -6.76 29.24 -19.73
C VAL A 39 -6.69 30.77 -19.81
N ASP A 40 -6.04 31.43 -18.85
CA ASP A 40 -5.87 32.88 -18.84
C ASP A 40 -5.02 33.36 -20.03
N GLU A 41 -3.98 32.61 -20.40
CA GLU A 41 -3.16 32.89 -21.57
C GLU A 41 -3.98 32.77 -22.86
N VAL A 42 -4.75 31.69 -23.02
CA VAL A 42 -5.67 31.51 -24.15
C VAL A 42 -6.69 32.65 -24.23
N ASN A 43 -7.28 33.06 -23.10
CA ASN A 43 -8.21 34.17 -23.04
C ASN A 43 -7.55 35.51 -23.40
N SER A 44 -6.32 35.76 -22.94
CA SER A 44 -5.57 36.99 -23.25
C SER A 44 -5.26 37.12 -24.75
N ARG A 45 -4.95 36.00 -25.42
CA ARG A 45 -4.67 35.94 -26.86
C ARG A 45 -5.93 36.06 -27.73
N THR A 46 -7.10 35.85 -27.15
CA THR A 46 -8.41 35.83 -27.85
C THR A 46 -9.25 37.07 -27.58
N GLY A 47 -9.14 37.68 -26.40
CA GLY A 47 -10.02 38.75 -25.91
C GLY A 47 -9.39 40.15 -25.82
N GLY A 48 -8.23 40.38 -26.43
CA GLY A 48 -7.42 41.60 -26.22
C GLY A 48 -7.36 42.59 -27.39
N THR A 49 -8.38 42.73 -28.24
CA THR A 49 -8.38 43.77 -29.30
C THR A 49 -9.68 44.57 -29.39
N ASP A 50 -10.06 45.23 -28.29
CA ASP A 50 -10.86 46.47 -28.40
C ASP A 50 -9.91 47.63 -28.74
N GLY A 51 -9.57 47.78 -30.04
CA GLY A 51 -9.03 49.05 -30.55
C GLY A 51 -7.74 49.04 -31.37
N ALA A 52 -7.21 47.91 -31.83
CA ALA A 52 -6.06 47.88 -32.74
C ALA A 52 -6.48 47.40 -34.14
N GLU A 53 -6.19 48.20 -35.17
CA GLU A 53 -6.35 47.83 -36.58
C GLU A 53 -5.64 46.51 -36.88
N PHE A 54 -6.42 45.51 -37.28
CA PHE A 54 -6.03 44.10 -37.23
C PHE A 54 -5.58 43.58 -38.61
N HIS A 55 -4.34 43.09 -38.69
CA HIS A 55 -3.77 42.47 -39.89
C HIS A 55 -4.30 41.02 -40.04
N GLY A 56 -5.00 40.71 -41.13
CA GLY A 56 -5.73 39.43 -41.32
C GLY A 56 -4.92 38.13 -41.21
N THR A 57 -3.61 38.18 -41.12
CA THR A 57 -2.72 37.01 -40.93
C THR A 57 -2.67 36.55 -39.47
N ASP A 58 -2.79 37.46 -38.50
CA ASP A 58 -2.74 37.15 -37.06
C ASP A 58 -4.02 36.44 -36.58
N LEU A 59 -5.16 36.67 -37.25
CA LEU A 59 -6.45 36.06 -36.88
C LEU A 59 -6.45 34.58 -37.20
N ILE A 60 -5.86 34.19 -38.34
CA ILE A 60 -5.82 32.80 -38.80
C ILE A 60 -4.85 31.99 -37.92
N GLY A 61 -3.70 32.58 -37.55
CA GLY A 61 -2.75 31.99 -36.60
C GLY A 61 -3.35 31.78 -35.22
N ASN A 62 -3.99 32.82 -34.66
CA ASN A 62 -4.63 32.75 -33.35
C ASN A 62 -5.81 31.76 -33.36
N THR A 63 -6.66 31.78 -34.38
CA THR A 63 -7.79 30.84 -34.50
C THR A 63 -7.32 29.38 -34.56
N LYS A 64 -6.24 29.08 -35.29
CA LYS A 64 -5.68 27.71 -35.37
C LYS A 64 -5.12 27.23 -34.03
N HIS A 65 -4.45 28.11 -33.29
CA HIS A 65 -3.96 27.79 -31.94
C HIS A 65 -5.13 27.53 -30.98
N LEU A 66 -6.20 28.31 -31.05
CA LEU A 66 -7.38 28.15 -30.20
C LEU A 66 -8.13 26.85 -30.46
N VAL A 67 -8.33 26.51 -31.74
CA VAL A 67 -9.01 25.25 -32.14
C VAL A 67 -8.28 24.02 -31.62
N ASN A 68 -6.95 24.06 -31.52
CA ASN A 68 -6.15 22.95 -31.02
C ASN A 68 -6.05 22.93 -29.48
N SER A 69 -5.91 24.10 -28.83
CA SER A 69 -5.68 24.16 -27.38
C SER A 69 -6.95 24.00 -26.54
N LEU A 70 -8.13 24.36 -27.04
CA LEU A 70 -9.38 24.26 -26.26
C LEU A 70 -9.80 22.81 -25.94
N PRO A 71 -9.78 21.86 -26.89
CA PRO A 71 -10.03 20.45 -26.58
C PRO A 71 -9.04 19.89 -25.56
N GLU A 72 -7.75 20.19 -25.73
CA GLU A 72 -6.69 19.74 -24.82
C GLU A 72 -6.87 20.30 -23.39
N LEU A 73 -7.18 21.60 -23.25
CA LEU A 73 -7.47 22.21 -21.96
C LEU A 73 -8.72 21.61 -21.30
N THR A 74 -9.74 21.29 -22.11
CA THR A 74 -10.97 20.67 -21.62
C THR A 74 -10.71 19.26 -21.10
N GLU A 75 -9.96 18.44 -21.85
CA GLU A 75 -9.57 17.09 -21.43
C GLU A 75 -8.72 17.14 -20.16
N ARG A 76 -7.72 18.03 -20.11
CA ARG A 76 -6.90 18.26 -18.92
C ARG A 76 -7.76 18.62 -17.70
N LYS A 77 -8.77 19.48 -17.87
CA LYS A 77 -9.70 19.86 -16.80
C LYS A 77 -10.51 18.67 -16.30
N GLN A 78 -10.97 17.79 -17.20
CA GLN A 78 -11.71 16.58 -16.81
C GLN A 78 -10.86 15.65 -15.95
N VAL A 79 -9.59 15.46 -16.31
CA VAL A 79 -8.64 14.65 -15.51
C VAL A 79 -8.43 15.29 -14.12
N ILE A 80 -8.20 16.60 -14.05
CA ILE A 80 -8.03 17.33 -12.78
C ILE A 80 -9.28 17.18 -11.90
N ASP A 81 -10.48 17.37 -12.46
CA ASP A 81 -11.73 17.29 -11.71
C ASP A 81 -12.01 15.88 -11.17
N LYS A 82 -11.74 14.87 -12.00
CA LYS A 82 -11.83 13.47 -11.62
C LYS A 82 -10.96 13.18 -10.40
N HIS A 83 -9.68 13.49 -10.47
CA HIS A 83 -8.73 13.20 -9.37
C HIS A 83 -8.94 14.10 -8.15
N THR A 84 -9.37 15.35 -8.33
CA THR A 84 -9.80 16.22 -7.24
C THR A 84 -10.98 15.63 -6.47
N ASN A 85 -11.99 15.11 -7.17
CA ASN A 85 -13.14 14.48 -6.53
C ASN A 85 -12.73 13.20 -5.78
N ILE A 86 -11.91 12.34 -6.40
CA ILE A 86 -11.40 11.12 -5.75
C ILE A 86 -10.64 11.49 -4.47
N ALA A 87 -9.68 12.43 -4.55
CA ALA A 87 -8.89 12.86 -3.42
C ALA A 87 -9.73 13.47 -2.29
N THR A 88 -10.76 14.25 -2.64
CA THR A 88 -11.68 14.86 -1.66
C THR A 88 -12.49 13.81 -0.90
N VAL A 89 -13.04 12.83 -1.61
CA VAL A 89 -13.78 11.71 -0.99
C VAL A 89 -12.85 10.89 -0.10
N LEU A 90 -11.65 10.56 -0.59
CA LEU A 90 -10.67 9.79 0.15
C LEU A 90 -10.21 10.53 1.43
N LEU A 91 -9.99 11.85 1.36
CA LEU A 91 -9.68 12.67 2.53
C LEU A 91 -10.81 12.64 3.57
N GLY A 92 -12.06 12.61 3.12
CA GLY A 92 -13.23 12.43 3.98
C GLY A 92 -13.17 11.10 4.74
N GLU A 93 -12.93 10.00 4.04
CA GLU A 93 -12.81 8.66 4.62
C GLU A 93 -11.62 8.53 5.59
N ILE A 94 -10.46 9.10 5.23
CA ILE A 94 -9.27 9.13 6.10
C ILE A 94 -9.61 9.79 7.43
N LYS A 95 -10.28 10.95 7.39
CA LYS A 95 -10.66 11.71 8.58
C LYS A 95 -11.75 11.01 9.39
N GLU A 96 -12.80 10.50 8.74
CA GLU A 96 -13.94 9.87 9.42
C GLU A 96 -13.54 8.58 10.17
N ARG A 97 -12.50 7.92 9.66
CA ARG A 97 -11.96 6.67 10.22
C ARG A 97 -10.68 6.90 11.03
N SER A 98 -10.23 8.14 11.17
CA SER A 98 -9.00 8.53 11.89
C SER A 98 -7.75 7.76 11.41
N LEU A 99 -7.68 7.43 10.11
CA LEU A 99 -6.59 6.62 9.55
C LEU A 99 -5.25 7.33 9.63
N ASP A 100 -5.23 8.66 9.53
CA ASP A 100 -4.04 9.50 9.74
C ASP A 100 -3.48 9.32 11.15
N SER A 101 -4.35 9.28 12.16
CA SER A 101 -3.96 9.08 13.55
C SER A 101 -3.42 7.67 13.81
N TYR A 102 -4.02 6.67 13.15
CA TYR A 102 -3.59 5.27 13.28
C TYR A 102 -2.26 5.02 12.59
N ALA A 103 -2.07 5.54 11.37
CA ALA A 103 -0.81 5.44 10.63
C ALA A 103 0.34 6.09 11.39
N LYS A 104 0.13 7.28 11.98
CA LYS A 104 1.14 7.92 12.81
C LYS A 104 1.52 7.07 14.03
N LYS A 105 0.52 6.52 14.74
CA LYS A 105 0.79 5.66 15.91
C LYS A 105 1.47 4.36 15.54
N GLU A 106 1.13 3.78 14.39
CA GLU A 106 1.84 2.64 13.85
C GLU A 106 3.30 2.97 13.62
N ASP A 107 3.59 4.11 12.99
CA ASP A 107 4.95 4.55 12.73
C ASP A 107 5.74 4.79 14.03
N ASP A 108 5.13 5.52 14.99
CA ASP A 108 5.71 5.77 16.32
C ASP A 108 5.98 4.44 17.07
N MET A 109 5.05 3.49 17.00
CA MET A 109 5.19 2.15 17.59
C MET A 109 6.30 1.36 16.91
N MET A 110 6.43 1.43 15.59
CA MET A 110 7.49 0.76 14.84
C MET A 110 8.87 1.35 15.16
N VAL A 111 8.98 2.68 15.30
CA VAL A 111 10.23 3.35 15.66
C VAL A 111 10.62 3.07 17.11
N ARG A 112 9.66 3.08 18.04
CA ARG A 112 9.91 2.83 19.47
C ARG A 112 9.96 1.34 19.83
N GLY A 113 9.49 0.46 18.95
CA GLY A 113 9.33 -0.97 19.19
C GLY A 113 8.20 -1.36 20.16
N SER A 114 7.40 -0.40 20.64
CA SER A 114 6.31 -0.64 21.59
C SER A 114 5.31 0.51 21.62
N ILE A 115 4.13 0.31 22.21
CA ILE A 115 3.13 1.35 22.50
C ILE A 115 2.74 1.28 23.98
N GLU A 116 2.48 2.42 24.62
CA GLU A 116 2.02 2.40 26.02
C GLU A 116 0.60 1.83 26.11
N ARG A 117 0.34 1.01 27.13
CA ARG A 117 -0.96 0.36 27.34
C ARG A 117 -2.11 1.38 27.49
N SER A 118 -1.86 2.49 28.19
CA SER A 118 -2.82 3.58 28.38
C SER A 118 -3.22 4.21 27.04
N GLU A 119 -2.23 4.46 26.18
CA GLU A 119 -2.41 5.00 24.83
C GLU A 119 -3.17 4.01 23.95
N LEU A 120 -2.73 2.74 23.89
CA LEU A 120 -3.39 1.67 23.16
C LEU A 120 -4.87 1.58 23.52
N LEU A 121 -5.20 1.50 24.81
CA LEU A 121 -6.60 1.44 25.27
C LEU A 121 -7.36 2.75 25.03
N GLY A 122 -6.68 3.89 24.97
CA GLY A 122 -7.28 5.17 24.59
C GLY A 122 -7.75 5.16 23.13
N VAL A 123 -6.91 4.66 22.23
CA VAL A 123 -7.21 4.58 20.79
C VAL A 123 -8.34 3.60 20.49
N LEU A 124 -8.46 2.54 21.29
CA LEU A 124 -9.49 1.52 21.15
C LEU A 124 -10.88 1.95 21.64
N ARG A 125 -11.01 3.06 22.39
CA ARG A 125 -12.30 3.63 22.75
C ARG A 125 -12.90 4.34 21.52
N GLY A 126 -13.60 3.59 20.68
CA GLY A 126 -14.26 4.09 19.47
C GLY A 126 -14.25 3.07 18.34
N LYS A 127 -14.07 3.53 17.09
CA LYS A 127 -13.94 2.70 15.86
C LYS A 127 -12.57 1.96 15.80
N GLY A 128 -12.14 1.36 16.91
CA GLY A 128 -10.76 0.91 17.14
C GLY A 128 -10.36 -0.44 16.54
N THR A 129 -11.27 -1.19 15.88
CA THR A 129 -10.94 -2.53 15.35
C THR A 129 -9.80 -2.51 14.34
N SER A 130 -9.75 -1.49 13.48
CA SER A 130 -8.64 -1.33 12.54
C SER A 130 -7.31 -1.13 13.26
N PHE A 131 -7.28 -0.31 14.31
CA PHE A 131 -6.06 -0.10 15.10
C PHE A 131 -5.66 -1.33 15.90
N ALA A 132 -6.63 -2.10 16.42
CA ALA A 132 -6.34 -3.37 17.11
C ALA A 132 -5.65 -4.38 16.18
N ILE A 133 -6.09 -4.45 14.92
CA ILE A 133 -5.47 -5.30 13.90
C ILE A 133 -4.06 -4.79 13.57
N ILE A 134 -3.88 -3.47 13.39
CA ILE A 134 -2.56 -2.85 13.17
C ILE A 134 -1.61 -3.21 14.31
N TYR A 135 -1.98 -2.91 15.57
CA TYR A 135 -1.19 -3.26 16.75
C TYR A 135 -0.80 -4.74 16.77
N LEU A 136 -1.76 -5.62 16.48
CA LEU A 136 -1.51 -7.05 16.46
C LEU A 136 -0.56 -7.47 15.33
N ILE A 137 -0.60 -6.86 14.15
CA ILE A 137 0.32 -7.20 13.05
C ILE A 137 1.72 -6.63 13.31
N SER A 138 1.82 -5.40 13.80
CA SER A 138 3.10 -4.71 14.01
C SER A 138 3.86 -5.18 15.24
N SER A 139 3.21 -5.81 16.22
CA SER A 139 3.90 -6.36 17.39
C SER A 139 4.78 -7.55 17.00
N GLU A 140 6.03 -7.64 17.45
CA GLU A 140 6.86 -8.83 17.18
C GLU A 140 6.39 -10.06 17.97
N ASN A 141 6.02 -9.84 19.23
CA ASN A 141 5.59 -10.89 20.15
C ASN A 141 4.14 -10.65 20.60
N ILE A 142 3.39 -11.73 20.81
CA ILE A 142 2.03 -11.65 21.36
C ILE A 142 2.14 -11.58 22.89
N ASN A 143 1.94 -10.41 23.46
CA ASN A 143 1.79 -10.24 24.89
C ASN A 143 0.34 -10.56 25.30
N GLN A 144 0.11 -11.77 25.82
CA GLN A 144 -1.23 -12.28 26.16
C GLN A 144 -2.08 -11.31 27.03
N PRO A 145 -1.58 -10.75 28.15
CA PRO A 145 -2.35 -9.80 28.97
C PRO A 145 -2.64 -8.46 28.29
N GLU A 146 -1.90 -8.07 27.25
CA GLU A 146 -2.24 -6.90 26.42
C GLU A 146 -3.33 -7.25 25.41
N VAL A 147 -3.21 -8.39 24.74
CA VAL A 147 -4.23 -8.86 23.78
C VAL A 147 -5.59 -9.07 24.47
N GLU A 148 -5.61 -9.63 25.68
CA GLU A 148 -6.85 -9.76 26.45
C GLU A 148 -7.47 -8.40 26.82
N ALA A 149 -6.63 -7.40 27.09
CA ALA A 149 -7.09 -6.05 27.38
C ALA A 149 -7.65 -5.35 26.14
N VAL A 150 -7.03 -5.56 24.98
CA VAL A 150 -7.51 -5.11 23.68
C VAL A 150 -8.87 -5.76 23.38
N GLU A 151 -9.02 -7.08 23.57
CA GLU A 151 -10.29 -7.78 23.38
C GLU A 151 -11.38 -7.26 24.31
N ALA A 152 -11.06 -7.06 25.59
CA ALA A 152 -12.00 -6.51 26.55
C ALA A 152 -12.45 -5.09 26.17
N ALA A 153 -11.53 -4.26 25.67
CA ALA A 153 -11.84 -2.92 25.18
C ALA A 153 -12.74 -2.96 23.93
N LEU A 154 -12.45 -3.83 22.96
CA LEU A 154 -13.27 -3.99 21.77
C LEU A 154 -14.69 -4.48 22.09
N ARG A 155 -14.81 -5.49 22.99
CA ARG A 155 -16.11 -5.99 23.45
C ARG A 155 -16.92 -4.92 24.18
N LYS A 156 -16.27 -4.10 25.01
CA LYS A 156 -16.93 -2.99 25.72
C LYS A 156 -17.44 -1.91 24.76
N SER A 157 -16.81 -1.76 23.61
CA SER A 157 -17.22 -0.82 22.55
C SER A 157 -18.27 -1.42 21.61
N GLU A 158 -18.80 -2.62 21.89
CA GLU A 158 -19.82 -3.33 21.08
C GLU A 158 -19.43 -3.52 19.60
N VAL A 159 -18.12 -3.59 19.31
CA VAL A 159 -17.62 -3.77 17.94
C VAL A 159 -17.42 -5.26 17.62
N ASP A 160 -17.69 -5.67 16.38
CA ASP A 160 -17.37 -7.01 15.90
C ASP A 160 -15.87 -7.31 16.06
N THR A 161 -15.58 -8.45 16.68
CA THR A 161 -14.21 -8.92 16.98
C THR A 161 -13.76 -10.04 16.05
N SER A 162 -14.61 -10.50 15.12
CA SER A 162 -14.33 -11.65 14.26
C SER A 162 -13.04 -11.48 13.46
N ALA A 163 -12.82 -10.29 12.87
CA ALA A 163 -11.59 -9.97 12.14
C ALA A 163 -10.36 -9.99 13.05
N PHE A 164 -10.45 -9.40 14.25
CA PHE A 164 -9.35 -9.40 15.22
C PHE A 164 -9.00 -10.83 15.67
N GLN A 165 -10.01 -11.66 15.97
CA GLN A 165 -9.82 -13.06 16.35
C GLN A 165 -9.16 -13.88 15.24
N TYR A 166 -9.57 -13.65 13.99
CA TYR A 166 -8.95 -14.30 12.83
C TYR A 166 -7.46 -13.97 12.73
N VAL A 167 -7.10 -12.68 12.78
CA VAL A 167 -5.70 -12.25 12.71
C VAL A 167 -4.88 -12.79 13.89
N LYS A 168 -5.45 -12.82 15.10
CA LYS A 168 -4.82 -13.41 16.30
C LYS A 168 -4.50 -14.89 16.08
N LYS A 169 -5.45 -15.64 15.53
CA LYS A 169 -5.27 -17.06 15.22
C LYS A 169 -4.15 -17.26 14.20
N ILE A 170 -4.18 -16.55 13.06
CA ILE A 170 -3.13 -16.63 12.03
C ILE A 170 -1.76 -16.29 12.59
N LYS A 171 -1.66 -15.20 13.38
CA LYS A 171 -0.40 -14.79 13.98
C LYS A 171 0.15 -15.84 14.96
N SER A 172 -0.71 -16.43 15.79
CA SER A 172 -0.29 -17.49 16.71
C SER A 172 0.26 -18.71 15.97
N LEU A 173 -0.36 -19.10 14.85
CA LEU A 173 0.12 -20.19 14.00
C LEU A 173 1.48 -19.88 13.38
N ASN A 174 1.70 -18.65 12.91
CA ASN A 174 2.99 -18.22 12.35
C ASN A 174 4.11 -18.24 13.40
N VAL A 175 3.83 -17.78 14.63
CA VAL A 175 4.79 -17.82 15.75
C VAL A 175 5.09 -19.27 16.15
N SER A 176 4.08 -20.14 16.21
CA SER A 176 4.27 -21.56 16.51
C SER A 176 5.09 -22.27 15.43
N LEU A 177 4.88 -21.95 14.15
CA LEU A 177 5.66 -22.51 13.04
C LEU A 177 7.12 -22.03 13.07
N ALA A 178 7.35 -20.74 13.35
CA ALA A 178 8.68 -20.18 13.54
C ALA A 178 9.41 -20.77 14.76
N SER A 179 8.69 -21.04 15.85
CA SER A 179 9.23 -21.60 17.10
C SER A 179 9.47 -23.10 17.03
N ALA A 180 8.64 -23.85 16.28
CA ALA A 180 8.85 -25.27 16.01
C ALA A 180 10.15 -25.56 15.25
N ASN A 181 10.67 -24.57 14.51
CA ASN A 181 12.01 -24.64 13.91
C ASN A 181 13.15 -24.50 14.93
N SER A 182 12.87 -24.07 16.17
CA SER A 182 13.90 -23.75 17.17
C SER A 182 13.88 -24.64 18.42
N ALA A 183 12.81 -25.41 18.68
CA ALA A 183 12.71 -26.25 19.87
C ALA A 183 12.15 -27.66 19.57
N SER A 184 13.02 -28.65 19.76
CA SER A 184 12.73 -30.05 20.07
C SER A 184 11.98 -30.92 19.05
N ARG A 185 12.76 -31.87 18.52
CA ARG A 185 12.44 -32.98 17.61
C ARG A 185 11.49 -34.06 18.19
N SER A 186 11.01 -33.99 19.43
CA SER A 186 10.28 -35.11 20.07
C SER A 186 8.77 -35.04 19.95
N ASN A 187 8.17 -33.85 20.10
CA ASN A 187 6.71 -33.69 20.02
C ASN A 187 6.22 -33.62 18.57
N ILE A 188 7.16 -33.52 17.63
CA ILE A 188 6.90 -33.53 16.20
C ILE A 188 6.44 -34.93 15.72
N VAL A 189 6.73 -36.00 16.46
CA VAL A 189 6.37 -37.38 16.06
C VAL A 189 4.88 -37.68 16.30
N ASP A 190 4.30 -37.18 17.39
CA ASP A 190 2.93 -37.55 17.83
C ASP A 190 1.84 -36.79 17.05
N TRP A 191 2.10 -35.53 16.69
CA TRP A 191 1.25 -34.80 15.72
C TRP A 191 1.55 -35.22 14.27
N ALA A 192 2.79 -35.65 13.95
CA ALA A 192 3.11 -36.18 12.64
C ALA A 192 2.34 -37.47 12.38
N GLU A 193 2.25 -38.42 13.30
CA GLU A 193 1.51 -39.67 13.05
C GLU A 193 0.03 -39.45 12.68
N LYS A 194 -0.59 -38.36 13.19
CA LYS A 194 -1.97 -37.96 12.84
C LYS A 194 -2.10 -37.19 11.52
N LEU A 195 -1.06 -36.51 11.05
CA LEU A 195 -1.07 -35.69 9.82
C LEU A 195 -0.31 -36.33 8.64
N TYR A 196 0.53 -37.34 8.90
CA TYR A 196 1.36 -38.04 7.91
C TYR A 196 0.57 -39.08 7.11
N ARG A 197 -0.59 -38.66 6.59
CA ARG A 197 -1.24 -39.33 5.47
C ARG A 197 -1.12 -38.54 4.16
N GLN A 198 -0.39 -37.42 4.14
CA GLN A 198 0.02 -36.74 2.90
C GLN A 198 1.22 -35.81 3.14
N SER A 199 2.39 -36.30 2.76
CA SER A 199 3.56 -35.64 2.14
C SER A 199 3.83 -34.15 2.44
N ILE A 200 4.99 -33.85 3.03
CA ILE A 200 6.20 -33.32 2.33
C ILE A 200 7.32 -33.17 3.39
N SER A 201 8.54 -33.55 3.01
CA SER A 201 9.76 -33.50 3.82
C SER A 201 10.63 -32.28 3.50
N SER A 202 11.16 -31.66 4.57
CA SER A 202 12.46 -30.96 4.73
C SER A 202 12.81 -29.73 3.86
N VAL A 203 13.24 -28.63 4.51
CA VAL A 203 14.64 -28.13 4.59
C VAL A 203 14.70 -26.96 5.60
N THR A 204 15.76 -26.90 6.43
CA THR A 204 15.97 -25.90 7.50
C THR A 204 17.39 -25.31 7.38
N ALA A 205 17.53 -23.99 7.26
CA ALA A 205 18.59 -23.15 7.87
C ALA A 205 18.59 -21.72 7.29
N GLY A 206 18.40 -20.67 8.12
CA GLY A 206 18.85 -19.31 7.74
C GLY A 206 18.03 -18.08 8.16
N VAL A 207 17.11 -18.15 9.13
CA VAL A 207 16.17 -17.02 9.41
C VAL A 207 16.71 -16.01 10.45
N LYS A 208 18.02 -15.74 10.47
CA LYS A 208 18.60 -14.82 11.47
C LYS A 208 19.19 -13.57 10.81
N ASN A 209 18.36 -12.81 10.09
CA ASN A 209 18.59 -11.37 9.85
C ASN A 209 17.40 -10.57 9.25
N LEU A 210 16.14 -11.03 9.35
CA LEU A 210 15.02 -10.43 8.59
C LEU A 210 14.32 -9.22 9.26
N LEU A 211 14.92 -8.57 10.25
CA LEU A 211 14.24 -7.46 10.94
C LEU A 211 14.99 -6.12 10.97
N SER A 212 16.18 -6.00 10.37
CA SER A 212 16.90 -4.73 10.41
C SER A 212 17.16 -4.10 9.04
N SER A 213 16.63 -2.89 8.94
CA SER A 213 16.77 -1.81 7.95
C SER A 213 16.10 -2.00 6.59
N ASP A 214 15.14 -1.11 6.34
CA ASP A 214 14.21 -0.97 5.22
C ASP A 214 13.01 -1.92 5.18
N ARG A 215 11.82 -1.29 5.26
CA ARG A 215 10.48 -1.86 5.44
C ARG A 215 10.00 -2.60 4.20
N GLN A 216 10.73 -3.61 3.77
CA GLN A 216 10.32 -4.48 2.68
C GLN A 216 9.35 -5.55 3.20
N LEU A 217 8.21 -5.69 2.54
CA LEU A 217 7.25 -6.77 2.82
C LEU A 217 7.93 -8.13 2.57
N ALA A 218 7.47 -9.19 3.25
CA ALA A 218 8.01 -10.54 3.07
C ALA A 218 8.06 -10.96 1.58
N MET A 219 6.98 -10.72 0.84
CA MET A 219 6.96 -10.96 -0.62
C MET A 219 7.97 -10.12 -1.39
N THR A 220 8.15 -8.84 -1.05
CA THR A 220 9.14 -7.97 -1.73
C THR A 220 10.54 -8.55 -1.56
N ARG A 221 10.87 -9.03 -0.35
CA ARG A 221 12.15 -9.69 -0.07
C ARG A 221 12.30 -11.00 -0.82
N THR A 222 11.27 -11.83 -0.86
CA THR A 222 11.30 -13.10 -1.61
C THR A 222 11.50 -12.83 -3.10
N VAL A 223 10.78 -11.86 -3.67
CA VAL A 223 10.91 -11.48 -5.08
C VAL A 223 12.27 -10.87 -5.37
N GLU A 224 12.76 -9.98 -4.51
CA GLU A 224 14.09 -9.38 -4.66
C GLU A 224 15.18 -10.45 -4.58
N ALA A 225 15.13 -11.34 -3.58
CA ALA A 225 16.09 -12.44 -3.48
C ALA A 225 15.99 -13.43 -4.67
N LEU A 226 14.80 -13.64 -5.24
CA LEU A 226 14.62 -14.43 -6.46
C LEU A 226 15.24 -13.72 -7.68
N ILE A 227 15.03 -12.41 -7.81
CA ILE A 227 15.57 -11.58 -8.91
C ILE A 227 17.10 -11.46 -8.81
N GLU A 228 17.63 -11.27 -7.61
CA GLU A 228 19.05 -11.11 -7.34
C GLU A 228 19.81 -12.45 -7.33
N GLY A 229 19.11 -13.58 -7.37
CA GLY A 229 19.71 -14.92 -7.31
C GLY A 229 20.51 -15.18 -6.02
N LYS A 230 20.23 -14.42 -4.95
CA LYS A 230 20.90 -14.60 -3.65
C LYS A 230 20.34 -15.88 -3.01
N PRO A 231 21.20 -16.77 -2.47
CA PRO A 231 20.73 -17.95 -1.75
C PRO A 231 19.87 -17.48 -0.58
N ASN A 232 18.60 -17.86 -0.62
CA ASN A 232 17.61 -17.54 0.39
C ASN A 232 16.94 -18.87 0.76
N PRO A 233 16.91 -19.26 2.05
CA PRO A 233 16.34 -20.54 2.46
C PRO A 233 14.88 -20.76 2.03
N GLU A 234 14.14 -19.69 1.71
CA GLU A 234 12.77 -19.78 1.19
C GLU A 234 12.70 -20.09 -0.32
N ILE A 235 13.78 -19.83 -1.07
CA ILE A 235 13.82 -19.86 -2.54
C ILE A 235 14.75 -20.98 -3.04
N ASP A 236 15.68 -21.47 -2.22
CA ASP A 236 16.59 -22.56 -2.57
C ASP A 236 15.86 -23.86 -2.98
N SER A 237 14.62 -24.06 -2.52
CA SER A 237 13.76 -25.17 -2.97
C SER A 237 13.16 -24.99 -4.37
N TYR A 238 13.10 -23.74 -4.86
CA TYR A 238 12.56 -23.33 -6.16
C TYR A 238 13.65 -22.96 -7.17
N LEU A 239 14.88 -22.69 -6.70
CA LEU A 239 16.07 -22.55 -7.53
C LEU A 239 16.55 -23.94 -7.98
N VAL A 240 15.79 -24.57 -8.88
CA VAL A 240 16.42 -25.55 -9.77
C VAL A 240 17.47 -24.76 -10.54
N PRO A 241 18.77 -25.12 -10.46
CA PRO A 241 19.79 -24.41 -11.21
C PRO A 241 19.37 -24.40 -12.69
N LEU A 242 19.23 -23.23 -13.29
CA LEU A 242 18.98 -23.09 -14.73
C LEU A 242 20.02 -23.88 -15.55
N SER A 243 21.20 -24.14 -14.98
CA SER A 243 22.21 -25.04 -15.53
C SER A 243 21.73 -26.49 -15.67
N LEU A 244 20.95 -27.02 -14.72
CA LEU A 244 20.42 -28.39 -14.77
C LEU A 244 19.35 -28.51 -15.87
N VAL A 245 18.51 -27.49 -16.04
CA VAL A 245 17.49 -27.45 -17.10
C VAL A 245 18.13 -27.29 -18.48
N LEU A 246 19.19 -26.49 -18.60
CA LEU A 246 19.94 -26.32 -19.86
C LEU A 246 20.78 -27.55 -20.23
N GLU A 247 21.38 -28.24 -19.26
CA GLU A 247 22.15 -29.46 -19.49
C GLU A 247 21.25 -30.63 -19.91
N GLN A 248 20.02 -30.70 -19.38
CA GLN A 248 19.03 -31.70 -19.76
C GLN A 248 18.37 -31.39 -21.12
N ALA A 249 18.29 -30.11 -21.51
CA ALA A 249 17.83 -29.70 -22.83
C ALA A 249 18.90 -29.87 -23.94
N ALA A 250 20.19 -29.86 -23.60
CA ALA A 250 21.28 -30.13 -24.53
C ALA A 250 21.54 -31.63 -24.77
N ALA A 251 20.90 -32.51 -23.98
CA ALA A 251 21.01 -33.96 -24.06
C ALA A 251 19.87 -34.63 -24.85
N ILE A 252 19.00 -33.84 -25.51
CA ILE A 252 17.96 -34.27 -26.46
C ILE A 252 18.30 -33.72 -27.84
#